data_AF-A0A535H7H9-F1
#
_entry.id   AF-A0A535H7H9-F1
#
_cell.length_a   1.000
_cell.length_b   1.000
_cell.length_c   1.000
_cell.angle_alpha   90.00
_cell.angle_beta   90.00
_cell.angle_gamma   90.00
#
_symmetry.space_group_name_H-M   'P 1'
#
loop_
_entity.id
_entity.type
_entity.pdbx_description
1 polymer ?
#
loop_
_entity_poly.entity_id
_entity_poly.type
_entity_poly.pdbx_seq_one_letter_code
_entity_poly.pdbx_strand_id
1 'polypeptide(L)'
;MVEHPATAICRIPPDPVQFQVMLGSLLGDGQLVGLPRRRRLRIAHRAERHAYVMWKYERLGPFSAGAPEAREGGLLGFETVSHPMFDDLARLLASRFARHDLIERLLRPLGLAVWLCDVGRLELCASEFLPAQRELALAS
;
A
#
# COMPACT_ATOMS: atom_id res chain seq x y z
N MET A 1 -24.78 11.47 -22.10
CA MET A 1 -23.89 12.06 -21.07
C MET A 1 -22.80 11.04 -20.82
N VAL A 2 -21.57 11.29 -21.30
CA VAL A 2 -20.46 10.35 -21.10
C VAL A 2 -20.00 10.50 -19.65
N GLU A 3 -20.05 9.42 -18.88
CA GLU A 3 -19.64 9.41 -17.47
C GLU A 3 -18.13 9.71 -17.38
N HIS A 4 -17.74 10.55 -16.43
CA HIS A 4 -16.33 10.95 -16.28
C HIS A 4 -15.48 9.70 -15.95
N PRO A 5 -14.31 9.48 -16.59
CA PRO A 5 -13.51 8.25 -16.44
C PRO A 5 -13.22 7.86 -14.99
N ALA A 6 -12.91 8.87 -14.16
CA ALA A 6 -12.69 8.67 -12.72
C ALA A 6 -13.89 8.03 -12.00
N THR A 7 -15.12 8.37 -12.39
CA THR A 7 -16.34 7.82 -11.77
C THR A 7 -16.58 6.37 -12.15
N ALA A 8 -16.17 5.97 -13.36
CA ALA A 8 -16.24 4.57 -13.80
C ALA A 8 -15.20 3.70 -13.07
N ILE A 9 -13.97 4.20 -12.88
CA ILE A 9 -12.89 3.48 -12.19
C ILE A 9 -13.23 3.19 -10.72
N CYS A 10 -13.94 4.10 -10.03
CA CYS A 10 -14.40 3.89 -8.65
C CYS A 10 -15.31 2.67 -8.45
N ARG A 11 -15.82 2.07 -9.53
CA ARG A 11 -16.70 0.89 -9.50
C ARG A 11 -15.98 -0.40 -9.86
N ILE A 12 -14.75 -0.32 -10.35
CA ILE A 12 -13.96 -1.49 -10.75
C ILE A 12 -13.19 -1.96 -9.52
N PRO A 13 -13.45 -3.17 -9.00
CA PRO A 13 -12.66 -3.71 -7.91
C PRO A 13 -11.22 -3.96 -8.40
N PRO A 14 -10.20 -3.68 -7.57
CA PRO A 14 -8.83 -4.02 -7.91
C PRO A 14 -8.70 -5.54 -8.02
N ASP A 15 -7.87 -5.99 -8.96
CA ASP A 15 -7.48 -7.39 -9.01
C ASP A 15 -6.67 -7.79 -7.75
N PRO A 16 -6.43 -9.09 -7.51
CA PRO A 16 -5.69 -9.54 -6.33
C PRO A 16 -4.27 -8.95 -6.21
N VAL A 17 -3.57 -8.72 -7.32
CA VAL A 17 -2.21 -8.14 -7.32
C VAL A 17 -2.29 -6.67 -6.91
N GLN A 18 -3.18 -5.91 -7.53
CA GLN A 18 -3.42 -4.51 -7.23
C GLN A 18 -3.83 -4.31 -5.77
N PHE A 19 -4.74 -5.13 -5.27
CA PHE A 19 -5.16 -5.09 -3.87
C PHE A 19 -3.98 -5.34 -2.94
N GLN A 20 -3.11 -6.32 -3.21
CA GLN A 20 -1.93 -6.59 -2.39
C GLN A 20 -0.91 -5.44 -2.43
N VAL A 21 -0.72 -4.78 -3.57
CA VAL A 21 0.14 -3.58 -3.67
C VAL A 21 -0.44 -2.42 -2.84
N MET A 22 -1.76 -2.20 -2.91
CA MET A 22 -2.44 -1.17 -2.11
C MET A 22 -2.37 -1.48 -0.61
N LEU A 23 -2.72 -2.70 -0.20
CA LEU A 23 -2.71 -3.13 1.20
C LEU A 23 -1.30 -3.09 1.80
N GLY A 24 -0.30 -3.64 1.08
CA GLY A 24 1.10 -3.59 1.50
C GLY A 24 1.60 -2.16 1.66
N SER A 25 1.22 -1.27 0.73
CA SER A 25 1.59 0.14 0.83
C SER A 25 0.97 0.83 2.05
N LEU A 26 -0.30 0.55 2.36
CA LEU A 26 -0.99 1.11 3.53
C LEU A 26 -0.47 0.59 4.87
N LEU A 27 0.10 -0.61 4.90
CA LEU A 27 0.77 -1.14 6.08
C LEU A 27 2.17 -0.52 6.27
N GLY A 28 2.80 -0.10 5.18
CA GLY A 28 4.07 0.62 5.12
C GLY A 28 3.90 2.14 5.24
N ASP A 29 4.38 2.88 4.24
CA ASP A 29 4.44 4.34 4.25
C ASP A 29 3.37 5.03 3.38
N GLY A 30 2.52 4.25 2.71
CA GLY A 30 1.37 4.76 1.97
C GLY A 30 0.33 5.37 2.90
N GLN A 31 -0.31 6.46 2.44
CA GLN A 31 -1.25 7.23 3.26
C GLN A 31 -2.64 7.26 2.64
N LEU A 32 -3.69 7.07 3.45
CA LEU A 32 -5.04 7.45 3.04
C LEU A 32 -5.24 8.94 3.23
N VAL A 33 -5.65 9.62 2.17
CA VAL A 33 -5.88 11.06 2.15
C VAL A 33 -7.30 11.39 1.70
N GLY A 34 -7.83 12.51 2.17
CA GLY A 34 -9.19 12.95 1.86
C GLY A 34 -10.23 12.51 2.89
N LEU A 35 -11.45 13.02 2.71
CA LEU A 35 -12.59 12.76 3.58
C LEU A 35 -13.18 11.36 3.36
N PRO A 36 -13.95 10.80 4.32
CA PRO A 36 -14.71 9.57 4.11
C PRO A 36 -15.52 9.61 2.80
N ARG A 37 -15.59 8.49 2.08
CA ARG A 37 -16.19 8.35 0.72
C ARG A 37 -15.45 9.06 -0.41
N ARG A 38 -14.39 9.79 -0.10
CA ARG A 38 -13.50 10.47 -1.05
C ARG A 38 -12.03 10.09 -0.83
N ARG A 39 -11.77 9.07 -0.01
CA ARG A 39 -10.43 8.64 0.33
C ARG A 39 -9.68 8.15 -0.90
N ARG A 40 -8.40 8.51 -0.98
CA ARG A 40 -7.43 8.08 -1.99
C ARG A 40 -6.22 7.49 -1.29
N LEU A 41 -5.52 6.57 -1.96
CA LEU A 41 -4.19 6.15 -1.54
C LEU A 41 -3.16 7.09 -2.15
N ARG A 42 -2.33 7.70 -1.30
CA ARG A 42 -1.13 8.43 -1.68
C ARG A 42 0.08 7.53 -1.54
N ILE A 43 0.82 7.39 -2.64
CA ILE A 43 2.16 6.80 -2.68
C ILE A 43 3.14 7.95 -2.84
N ALA A 44 4.08 8.09 -1.91
CA ALA A 44 5.13 9.09 -2.00
C ALA A 44 6.41 8.54 -1.36
N HIS A 45 7.49 8.49 -2.13
CA HIS A 45 8.80 8.00 -1.71
C HIS A 45 9.86 9.06 -2.01
N ARG A 46 11.04 8.99 -1.39
CA ARG A 46 12.14 9.87 -1.80
C ARG A 46 12.55 9.62 -3.26
N ALA A 47 13.02 10.66 -3.94
CA ALA A 47 13.34 10.60 -5.38
C ALA A 47 14.34 9.50 -5.75
N GLU A 48 15.24 9.09 -4.85
CA GLU A 48 16.20 8.00 -5.08
C GLU A 48 15.50 6.64 -5.28
N ARG A 49 14.25 6.51 -4.82
CA ARG A 49 13.40 5.32 -5.00
C ARG A 49 12.53 5.41 -6.26
N HIS A 50 12.91 6.22 -7.25
CA HIS A 50 12.16 6.42 -8.50
C HIS A 50 11.66 5.11 -9.13
N ALA A 51 12.54 4.13 -9.32
CA ALA A 51 12.18 2.85 -9.93
C ALA A 51 11.05 2.13 -9.17
N TYR A 52 11.02 2.25 -7.84
CA TYR A 52 10.01 1.64 -7.01
C TYR A 52 8.66 2.37 -7.10
N VAL A 53 8.67 3.71 -7.18
CA VAL A 53 7.46 4.50 -7.46
C VAL A 53 6.89 4.14 -8.81
N MET A 54 7.73 4.03 -9.84
CA MET A 54 7.31 3.63 -11.18
C MET A 54 6.75 2.21 -11.21
N TRP A 55 7.38 1.26 -10.50
CA TRP A 55 6.83 -0.09 -10.37
C TRP A 55 5.44 -0.09 -9.74
N LYS A 56 5.21 0.68 -8.67
CA LYS A 56 3.86 0.83 -8.07
C LYS A 56 2.88 1.46 -9.05
N TYR A 57 3.33 2.46 -9.82
CA TYR A 57 2.50 3.12 -10.83
C TYR A 57 2.12 2.17 -11.98
N GLU A 58 3.03 1.33 -12.45
CA GLU A 58 2.73 0.31 -13.48
C GLU A 58 1.66 -0.67 -13.00
N ARG A 59 1.67 -1.07 -11.72
CA ARG A 59 0.65 -1.96 -11.15
C ARG A 59 -0.68 -1.26 -10.90
N LEU A 60 -0.64 -0.01 -10.46
CA LEU A 60 -1.81 0.75 -10.01
C LEU A 60 -2.31 1.77 -11.03
N GLY A 61 -1.73 1.83 -12.22
CA GLY A 61 -2.03 2.79 -13.28
C GLY A 61 -3.52 2.95 -13.59
N PRO A 62 -4.31 1.85 -13.70
CA PRO A 62 -5.76 1.95 -13.89
C PRO A 62 -6.50 2.71 -12.79
N PHE A 63 -5.93 2.78 -11.58
CA PHE A 63 -6.46 3.48 -10.43
C PHE A 63 -5.79 4.83 -10.20
N SER A 64 -4.76 5.23 -10.97
CA SER A 64 -4.05 6.48 -10.71
C SER A 64 -4.87 7.70 -11.13
N ALA A 65 -4.84 8.77 -10.33
CA ALA A 65 -5.44 10.05 -10.67
C ALA A 65 -4.57 10.88 -11.62
N GLY A 66 -3.28 10.53 -11.75
CA GLY A 66 -2.30 11.22 -12.60
C GLY A 66 -0.98 10.47 -12.65
N ALA A 67 -0.03 10.96 -13.44
CA ALA A 67 1.32 10.40 -13.46
C ALA A 67 2.04 10.66 -12.13
N PRO A 68 3.11 9.91 -11.80
CA PRO A 68 3.97 10.26 -10.68
C PRO A 68 4.63 11.63 -10.90
N GLU A 69 4.58 12.46 -9.86
CA GLU A 69 5.06 13.84 -9.90
C GLU A 69 5.96 14.11 -8.70
N ALA A 70 6.91 15.02 -8.90
CA ALA A 70 7.72 15.54 -7.80
C ALA A 70 6.84 16.32 -6.82
N ARG A 71 7.11 16.18 -5.54
CA ARG A 71 6.42 16.83 -4.43
C ARG A 71 7.43 17.51 -3.51
N GLU A 72 6.93 18.39 -2.66
CA GLU A 72 7.74 19.07 -1.65
C GLU A 72 8.54 18.07 -0.81
N GLY A 73 9.73 18.50 -0.36
CA GLY A 73 10.63 17.67 0.44
C GLY A 73 11.38 16.60 -0.36
N GLY A 74 11.48 16.73 -1.69
CA GLY A 74 12.22 15.79 -2.53
C GLY A 74 11.53 14.44 -2.71
N LEU A 75 10.20 14.42 -2.55
CA LEU A 75 9.38 13.22 -2.74
C LEU A 75 8.95 13.09 -4.20
N LEU A 76 8.75 11.85 -4.64
CA LEU A 76 8.16 11.48 -5.92
C LEU A 76 6.98 10.55 -5.64
N GLY A 77 5.84 10.79 -6.28
CA GLY A 77 4.66 9.99 -5.98
C GLY A 77 3.42 10.31 -6.79
N PHE A 78 2.39 9.49 -6.62
CA PHE A 78 1.08 9.66 -7.23
C PHE A 78 -0.02 9.37 -6.21
N GLU A 79 -1.24 9.77 -6.55
CA GLU A 79 -2.45 9.41 -5.80
C GLU A 79 -3.35 8.55 -6.67
N THR A 80 -4.04 7.59 -6.08
CA THR A 80 -5.13 6.90 -6.77
C THR A 80 -6.34 7.81 -6.91
N VAL A 81 -7.29 7.48 -7.78
CA VAL A 81 -8.66 8.00 -7.69
C VAL A 81 -9.29 7.56 -6.35
N SER A 82 -10.37 8.23 -5.96
CA SER A 82 -11.11 7.83 -4.76
C SER A 82 -11.73 6.45 -4.96
N HIS A 83 -11.74 5.59 -3.95
CA HIS A 83 -12.35 4.26 -4.08
C HIS A 83 -13.00 3.82 -2.77
N PRO A 84 -14.23 3.24 -2.79
CA PRO A 84 -14.94 2.82 -1.57
C PRO A 84 -14.14 1.87 -0.68
N MET A 85 -13.33 0.98 -1.27
CA MET A 85 -12.45 0.07 -0.52
C MET A 85 -11.55 0.80 0.50
N PHE A 86 -11.17 2.05 0.23
CA PHE A 86 -10.29 2.79 1.12
C PHE A 86 -11.02 3.20 2.40
N ASP A 87 -12.34 3.33 2.39
CA ASP A 87 -13.11 3.49 3.62
C ASP A 87 -13.21 2.21 4.43
N ASP A 88 -13.30 1.06 3.76
CA ASP A 88 -13.26 -0.25 4.42
C ASP A 88 -11.89 -0.50 5.06
N LEU A 89 -10.82 -0.28 4.30
CA LEU A 89 -9.44 -0.43 4.79
C LEU A 89 -9.13 0.54 5.92
N ALA A 90 -9.58 1.80 5.85
CA ALA A 90 -9.37 2.75 6.94
C ALA A 90 -10.00 2.27 8.26
N ARG A 91 -11.20 1.65 8.20
CA ARG A 91 -11.86 1.08 9.38
C ARG A 91 -11.09 -0.11 9.93
N LEU A 92 -10.62 -1.00 9.05
CA LEU A 92 -9.87 -2.19 9.43
C LEU A 92 -8.48 -1.85 9.99
N LEU A 93 -7.86 -0.77 9.52
CA LEU A 93 -6.54 -0.31 9.98
C LEU A 93 -6.60 0.58 11.23
N ALA A 94 -7.78 1.09 11.61
CA ALA A 94 -7.92 2.05 12.71
C ALA A 94 -7.69 1.47 14.11
N SER A 95 -7.88 0.16 14.30
CA SER A 95 -7.65 -0.50 15.60
C SER A 95 -6.62 -1.62 15.49
N ARG A 96 -5.83 -1.82 16.54
CA ARG A 96 -4.80 -2.87 16.57
C ARG A 96 -5.39 -4.27 16.35
N PHE A 97 -6.56 -4.54 16.93
CA PHE A 97 -7.23 -5.84 16.78
C PHE A 97 -7.72 -6.08 15.35
N ALA A 98 -8.42 -5.10 14.76
CA ALA A 98 -8.90 -5.22 13.38
C ALA A 98 -7.74 -5.30 12.37
N ARG A 99 -6.63 -4.59 12.65
CA ARG A 99 -5.42 -4.68 11.84
C ARG A 99 -4.79 -6.07 11.89
N HIS A 100 -4.78 -6.74 13.05
CA HIS A 100 -4.28 -8.11 13.16
C HIS A 100 -5.13 -9.08 12.33
N ASP A 101 -6.45 -9.05 12.47
CA ASP A 101 -7.37 -9.89 11.68
C ASP A 101 -7.21 -9.65 10.17
N LEU A 102 -7.08 -8.37 9.77
CA LEU A 102 -6.80 -7.99 8.39
C LEU A 102 -5.50 -8.62 7.86
N ILE A 103 -4.41 -8.55 8.64
CA ILE A 103 -3.11 -9.10 8.25
C ILE A 103 -3.21 -10.62 8.11
N GLU A 104 -3.75 -11.30 9.11
CA GLU A 104 -3.87 -12.76 9.12
C GLU A 104 -4.71 -13.28 7.94
N ARG A 105 -5.82 -12.60 7.64
CA ARG A 105 -6.79 -13.10 6.67
C ARG A 105 -6.52 -12.64 5.25
N LEU A 106 -6.04 -11.41 5.05
CA LEU A 106 -5.97 -10.79 3.73
C LEU A 106 -4.54 -10.56 3.22
N LEU A 107 -3.53 -10.47 4.08
CA LEU A 107 -2.16 -10.26 3.61
C LEU A 107 -1.64 -11.53 2.94
N ARG A 108 -0.99 -11.36 1.78
CA ARG A 108 -0.35 -12.42 1.01
C ARG A 108 1.12 -12.04 0.76
N PRO A 109 1.96 -12.99 0.28
CA PRO A 109 3.39 -12.74 0.14
C PRO A 109 3.77 -11.46 -0.63
N LEU A 110 3.01 -11.12 -1.69
CA LEU A 110 3.24 -9.87 -2.42
C LEU A 110 3.00 -8.62 -1.56
N GLY A 111 1.88 -8.56 -0.82
CA GLY A 111 1.58 -7.41 0.04
C GLY A 111 2.58 -7.30 1.19
N LEU A 112 3.03 -8.44 1.73
CA LEU A 112 4.11 -8.47 2.69
C LEU A 112 5.40 -7.90 2.08
N ALA A 113 5.81 -8.36 0.91
CA ALA A 113 7.01 -7.85 0.24
C ALA A 113 6.95 -6.32 0.02
N VAL A 114 5.81 -5.79 -0.45
CA VAL A 114 5.60 -4.34 -0.59
C VAL A 114 5.71 -3.63 0.76
N TRP A 115 5.10 -4.17 1.81
CA TRP A 115 5.20 -3.61 3.16
C TRP A 115 6.65 -3.55 3.65
N LEU A 116 7.41 -4.64 3.51
CA LEU A 116 8.82 -4.69 3.91
C LEU A 116 9.66 -3.70 3.09
N CYS A 117 9.42 -3.62 1.77
CA CYS A 117 10.09 -2.64 0.92
C CYS A 117 9.78 -1.19 1.35
N ASP A 118 8.56 -0.88 1.78
CA ASP A 118 8.20 0.47 2.21
C ASP A 118 8.87 0.85 3.53
N VAL A 119 8.83 -0.03 4.52
CA VAL A 119 9.47 0.19 5.84
C VAL A 119 10.99 0.23 5.73
N GLY A 120 11.56 -0.48 4.74
CA GLY A 120 12.99 -0.51 4.49
C GLY A 120 13.69 -1.54 5.37
N ARG A 121 14.70 -1.11 6.15
CA ARG A 121 15.55 -2.03 6.90
C ARG A 121 14.77 -2.57 8.11
N LEU A 122 14.59 -3.88 8.14
CA LEU A 122 13.97 -4.59 9.26
C LEU A 122 15.07 -5.18 10.12
N GLU A 123 15.05 -4.86 11.40
CA GLU A 123 15.84 -5.59 12.39
C GLU A 123 15.03 -6.78 12.88
N LEU A 124 15.55 -7.97 12.64
CA LEU A 124 14.96 -9.20 13.12
C LEU A 124 15.37 -9.40 14.59
N CYS A 125 14.40 -9.31 15.50
CA CYS A 125 14.62 -9.64 16.90
C CYS A 125 14.49 -11.15 17.12
N ALA A 126 15.61 -11.81 17.45
CA ALA A 126 15.66 -13.25 17.74
C ALA A 126 14.62 -13.71 18.78
N SER A 127 14.26 -12.84 19.72
CA SER A 127 13.26 -13.09 20.76
C SER A 127 11.84 -13.30 20.23
N GLU A 128 11.52 -12.72 19.06
CA GLU A 128 10.20 -12.83 18.42
C GLU A 128 10.00 -14.16 17.68
N PHE A 129 11.07 -14.92 17.47
CA PHE A 129 11.03 -16.22 16.80
C PHE A 129 10.94 -17.37 17.79
N LEU A 130 10.21 -18.42 17.40
CA LEU A 130 10.25 -19.70 18.09
C LEU A 130 11.69 -20.24 18.10
N PRO A 131 12.11 -20.96 19.16
CA PRO A 131 13.48 -21.45 19.27
C PRO A 131 13.99 -22.18 18.01
N ALA A 132 13.15 -23.00 17.39
CA ALA A 132 13.47 -23.75 16.17
C ALA A 132 13.62 -22.90 14.89
N GLN A 133 13.17 -21.63 14.90
CA GLN A 133 13.20 -20.74 13.75
C GLN A 133 14.35 -19.71 13.82
N ARG A 134 15.00 -19.56 14.98
CA ARG A 134 16.00 -18.51 15.24
C ARG A 134 17.23 -18.62 14.36
N GLU A 135 17.79 -19.83 14.22
CA GLU A 135 18.98 -20.04 13.40
C GLU A 135 18.72 -19.70 11.92
N LEU A 136 17.58 -20.15 11.38
CA LEU A 136 17.21 -19.86 9.99
C LEU A 136 16.89 -18.37 9.77
N ALA A 137 16.20 -17.72 10.71
CA ALA A 137 15.80 -16.32 10.58
C ALA A 137 17.00 -15.34 10.67
N LEU A 138 18.08 -15.73 11.34
CA LEU A 138 19.26 -14.86 11.59
C LEU A 138 20.46 -15.20 10.69
N ALA A 139 20.35 -16.20 9.82
CA ALA A 139 21.44 -16.61 8.93
C ALA A 139 21.61 -15.74 7.66
N SER A 140 20.91 -14.60 7.57
CA SER A 140 20.87 -13.72 6.38
C SER A 140 21.66 -12.43 6.56
#